data_AF-A0AAN1PVJ9-F1
#
_entry.id   AF-A0AAN1PVJ9-F1
#
_cell.length_a   1.000
_cell.length_b   1.000
_cell.length_c   1.000
_cell.angle_alpha   90.00
_cell.angle_beta   90.00
_cell.angle_gamma   90.00
#
_symmetry.space_group_name_H-M   'P 1'
#
loop_
_entity.id
_entity.type
_entity.pdbx_description
1 polymer ?
#
loop_
_entity_poly.entity_id
_entity_poly.type
_entity_poly.pdbx_seq_one_letter_code
_entity_poly.pdbx_strand_id
1 'polypeptide(L)'
;MSVRQSQKDKRRKQRKAKVKKSPSLSNKPSKVIINDVKPKLIEYLRSNDRYMNYFKNLKRGEVYLIATEEVSTNHLILSEDEYCSMMPEVDAEAIKSEFSQLTTEKVVAYTEDDGGFMTYFLNVSEVLSISDLEEVKEQFREQLQARLEKRYETMTFDEISCHGSKMRFDMELAIDGYPFEIPEGRDPKDYEPLLSRQEYLSGTFDDIIDEVFAEARKASKAA
;
A
#
# COMPACT_ATOMS: atom_id res chain seq x y z
N MET A 1 -35.86 -51.04 -56.00
CA MET A 1 -34.55 -51.75 -55.95
C MET A 1 -33.65 -51.06 -56.97
N SER A 2 -32.64 -50.27 -56.65
CA SER A 2 -31.55 -50.57 -55.72
C SER A 2 -31.10 -49.31 -54.97
N VAL A 3 -31.37 -49.33 -53.66
CA VAL A 3 -30.90 -48.39 -52.64
C VAL A 3 -29.43 -48.73 -52.36
N ARG A 4 -28.51 -48.43 -53.29
CA ARG A 4 -27.06 -48.68 -53.10
C ARG A 4 -26.11 -47.70 -53.79
N GLN A 5 -26.60 -46.55 -54.26
CA GLN A 5 -25.76 -45.43 -54.72
C GLN A 5 -25.88 -44.16 -53.86
N SER A 6 -26.71 -44.17 -52.79
CA SER A 6 -26.94 -43.00 -51.91
C SER A 6 -26.13 -42.99 -50.60
N GLN A 7 -25.10 -43.84 -50.47
CA GLN A 7 -24.28 -43.94 -49.26
C GLN A 7 -22.76 -43.78 -49.43
N LYS A 8 -22.24 -43.58 -50.65
CA LYS A 8 -20.79 -43.30 -50.85
C LYS A 8 -20.41 -41.81 -50.83
N ASP A 9 -21.34 -40.89 -51.05
CA ASP A 9 -21.07 -39.44 -50.95
C ASP A 9 -21.46 -38.81 -49.60
N LYS A 10 -22.08 -39.57 -48.70
CA LYS A 10 -22.39 -39.14 -47.31
C LYS A 10 -21.24 -39.36 -46.31
N ARG A 11 -20.08 -39.85 -46.78
CA ARG A 11 -18.85 -40.00 -45.99
C ARG A 11 -17.76 -38.98 -46.33
N ARG A 12 -18.00 -38.04 -47.24
CA ARG A 12 -17.25 -36.76 -47.29
C ARG A 12 -17.97 -35.69 -46.46
N LYS A 13 -18.36 -36.12 -45.26
CA LYS A 13 -18.73 -35.26 -44.14
C LYS A 13 -17.59 -34.28 -43.87
N GLN A 14 -17.98 -33.03 -43.65
CA GLN A 14 -17.42 -32.21 -42.58
C GLN A 14 -16.02 -31.61 -42.77
N ARG A 15 -15.66 -31.19 -43.99
CA ARG A 15 -14.62 -30.18 -44.21
C ARG A 15 -15.04 -29.23 -45.32
N LYS A 16 -15.90 -28.25 -44.97
CA LYS A 16 -16.18 -26.97 -45.65
C LYS A 16 -17.50 -26.42 -45.13
N ALA A 17 -17.53 -26.06 -43.85
CA ALA A 17 -18.59 -25.25 -43.29
C ALA A 17 -17.95 -24.00 -42.69
N LYS A 18 -18.30 -22.85 -43.27
CA LYS A 18 -18.18 -21.50 -42.70
C LYS A 18 -16.75 -21.03 -42.38
N VAL A 19 -16.06 -20.50 -43.40
CA VAL A 19 -15.20 -19.34 -43.18
C VAL A 19 -16.14 -18.15 -42.92
N LYS A 20 -16.68 -18.07 -41.70
CA LYS A 20 -17.12 -16.80 -41.14
C LYS A 20 -15.83 -16.12 -40.67
N LYS A 21 -15.49 -14.98 -41.28
CA LYS A 21 -14.48 -14.08 -40.73
C LYS A 21 -14.88 -13.79 -39.28
N SER A 22 -14.13 -14.35 -38.33
CA SER A 22 -14.16 -13.93 -36.95
C SER A 22 -13.70 -12.47 -36.91
N PRO A 23 -14.40 -11.57 -36.21
CA PRO A 23 -13.87 -10.23 -35.96
C PRO A 23 -12.55 -10.42 -35.19
N SER A 24 -11.52 -9.68 -35.61
CA SER A 24 -10.26 -9.59 -34.90
C SER A 24 -10.55 -9.25 -33.45
N LEU A 25 -10.35 -10.21 -32.55
CA LEU A 25 -10.30 -9.98 -31.11
C LEU A 25 -9.12 -9.03 -30.88
N SER A 26 -9.42 -7.74 -30.75
CA SER A 26 -8.47 -6.83 -30.12
C SER A 26 -8.37 -7.29 -28.68
N ASN A 27 -7.24 -7.89 -28.31
CA ASN A 27 -6.87 -8.16 -26.92
C ASN A 27 -6.51 -6.86 -26.19
N LYS A 28 -7.37 -5.84 -26.31
CA LYS A 28 -7.39 -4.73 -25.36
C LYS A 28 -8.43 -5.10 -24.33
N PRO A 29 -8.06 -5.30 -23.05
CA PRO A 29 -9.05 -5.52 -22.01
C PRO A 29 -10.08 -4.40 -22.08
N SER A 30 -11.35 -4.79 -22.24
CA SER A 30 -12.45 -3.83 -22.26
C SER A 30 -12.45 -3.12 -20.90
N LYS A 31 -12.28 -1.80 -20.92
CA LYS A 31 -12.27 -0.88 -19.76
C LYS A 31 -13.46 -1.05 -18.77
N VAL A 32 -14.42 -1.91 -19.06
CA VAL A 32 -15.63 -2.17 -18.28
C VAL A 32 -15.40 -3.17 -17.13
N ILE A 33 -14.31 -3.95 -17.13
CA ILE A 33 -14.04 -4.96 -16.06
C ILE A 33 -13.09 -4.43 -14.96
N ILE A 34 -12.34 -3.36 -15.24
CA ILE A 34 -11.24 -2.88 -14.37
C ILE A 34 -11.74 -2.17 -13.09
N ASN A 35 -12.95 -1.61 -13.10
CA ASN A 35 -13.45 -0.80 -11.97
C ASN A 35 -13.99 -1.61 -10.78
N ASP A 36 -14.42 -2.86 -10.97
CA ASP A 36 -15.03 -3.69 -9.91
C ASP A 36 -14.00 -4.55 -9.16
N VAL A 37 -12.76 -4.63 -9.65
CA VAL A 37 -11.71 -5.49 -9.05
C VAL A 37 -11.06 -4.81 -7.85
N LYS A 38 -10.77 -3.49 -7.96
CA LYS A 38 -10.21 -2.70 -6.86
C LYS A 38 -11.06 -2.79 -5.56
N PRO A 39 -12.39 -2.54 -5.56
CA PRO A 39 -13.19 -2.65 -4.34
C PRO A 39 -13.24 -4.08 -3.78
N LYS A 40 -13.31 -5.12 -4.64
CA LYS A 40 -13.27 -6.52 -4.19
C LYS A 40 -11.93 -6.91 -3.59
N LEU A 41 -10.83 -6.38 -4.12
CA LEU A 41 -9.48 -6.57 -3.57
C LEU A 41 -9.38 -5.94 -2.18
N ILE A 42 -9.96 -4.75 -1.98
CA ILE A 42 -10.03 -4.10 -0.67
C ILE A 42 -10.85 -4.94 0.32
N GLU A 43 -12.03 -5.43 -0.09
CA GLU A 43 -12.83 -6.34 0.74
C GLU A 43 -12.06 -7.62 1.08
N TYR A 44 -11.33 -8.18 0.13
CA TYR A 44 -10.51 -9.36 0.34
C TYR A 44 -9.38 -9.11 1.35
N LEU A 45 -8.67 -7.99 1.25
CA LEU A 45 -7.66 -7.59 2.25
C LEU A 45 -8.28 -7.50 3.64
N ARG A 46 -9.45 -6.86 3.76
CA ARG A 46 -10.21 -6.71 5.01
C ARG A 46 -10.80 -8.02 5.55
N SER A 47 -10.91 -9.06 4.73
CA SER A 47 -11.55 -10.32 5.12
C SER A 47 -10.72 -11.14 6.12
N ASN A 48 -9.43 -10.83 6.29
CA ASN A 48 -8.53 -11.59 7.13
C ASN A 48 -7.41 -10.71 7.71
N ASP A 49 -7.24 -10.74 9.03
CA ASP A 49 -6.22 -9.96 9.74
C ASP A 49 -4.80 -10.24 9.24
N ARG A 50 -4.52 -11.47 8.77
CA ARG A 50 -3.22 -11.81 8.19
C ARG A 50 -2.93 -11.00 6.92
N TYR A 51 -3.92 -10.81 6.06
CA TYR A 51 -3.77 -10.05 4.81
C TYR A 51 -3.69 -8.55 5.10
N MET A 52 -4.49 -8.08 6.05
CA MET A 52 -4.38 -6.71 6.55
C MET A 52 -3.01 -6.45 7.16
N ASN A 53 -2.42 -7.39 7.89
CA ASN A 53 -1.09 -7.23 8.45
C ASN A 53 0.00 -7.15 7.36
N TYR A 54 -0.10 -7.94 6.29
CA TYR A 54 0.81 -7.79 5.15
C TYR A 54 0.68 -6.40 4.50
N PHE A 55 -0.55 -5.90 4.31
CA PHE A 55 -0.77 -4.57 3.77
C PHE A 55 -0.30 -3.45 4.72
N LYS A 56 -0.62 -3.53 6.02
CA LYS A 56 -0.21 -2.57 7.06
C LYS A 56 1.32 -2.48 7.17
N ASN A 57 2.03 -3.60 7.06
CA ASN A 57 3.49 -3.64 7.20
C ASN A 57 4.27 -3.44 5.88
N LEU A 58 3.58 -3.31 4.75
CA LEU A 58 4.22 -3.10 3.45
C LEU A 58 5.03 -1.80 3.43
N LYS A 59 6.31 -1.87 3.07
CA LYS A 59 7.20 -0.71 2.99
C LYS A 59 7.22 -0.12 1.58
N ARG A 60 7.77 1.09 1.46
CA ARG A 60 8.04 1.70 0.15
C ARG A 60 9.10 0.89 -0.60
N GLY A 61 8.91 0.68 -1.90
CA GLY A 61 9.77 -0.20 -2.69
C GLY A 61 9.35 -1.67 -2.65
N GLU A 62 8.28 -2.00 -1.92
CA GLU A 62 7.73 -3.35 -1.84
C GLU A 62 6.34 -3.42 -2.50
N VAL A 63 6.07 -4.57 -3.11
CA VAL A 63 4.81 -4.91 -3.76
C VAL A 63 4.22 -6.13 -3.06
N TYR A 64 2.98 -5.99 -2.59
CA TYR A 64 2.24 -7.13 -2.07
C TYR A 64 1.56 -7.86 -3.22
N LEU A 65 2.09 -9.03 -3.61
CA LEU A 65 1.53 -9.87 -4.67
C LEU A 65 0.61 -10.95 -4.08
N ILE A 66 -0.63 -10.97 -4.55
CA ILE A 66 -1.60 -12.03 -4.33
C ILE A 66 -1.66 -12.85 -5.61
N ALA A 67 -1.05 -14.03 -5.60
CA ALA A 67 -1.01 -14.95 -6.72
C ALA A 67 -1.98 -16.10 -6.48
N THR A 68 -2.95 -16.26 -7.38
CA THR A 68 -3.94 -17.34 -7.28
C THR A 68 -3.62 -18.37 -8.35
N GLU A 69 -3.32 -19.59 -7.91
CA GLU A 69 -3.05 -20.75 -8.78
C GLU A 69 -4.09 -21.83 -8.52
N GLU A 70 -5.01 -22.05 -9.47
CA GLU A 70 -6.14 -23.00 -9.50
C GLU A 70 -6.97 -23.17 -8.19
N VAL A 71 -6.35 -23.65 -7.11
CA VAL A 71 -6.97 -24.02 -5.83
C VAL A 71 -6.26 -23.36 -4.62
N SER A 72 -5.18 -22.62 -4.84
CA SER A 72 -4.39 -21.99 -3.76
C SER A 72 -4.10 -20.52 -4.03
N THR A 73 -4.14 -19.71 -2.97
CA THR A 73 -3.73 -18.31 -3.02
C THR A 73 -2.45 -18.14 -2.22
N ASN A 74 -1.40 -17.67 -2.89
CA ASN A 74 -0.11 -17.36 -2.31
C ASN A 74 0.03 -15.85 -2.12
N HIS A 75 0.63 -15.48 -0.99
CA HIS A 75 0.83 -14.10 -0.57
C HIS A 75 2.32 -13.84 -0.47
N LEU A 76 2.83 -12.97 -1.32
CA LEU A 76 4.26 -12.68 -1.46
C LEU A 76 4.51 -11.20 -1.27
N ILE A 77 5.57 -10.85 -0.55
CA ILE A 77 6.11 -9.50 -0.51
C ILE A 77 7.37 -9.53 -1.38
N LEU A 78 7.36 -8.76 -2.45
CA LEU A 78 8.45 -8.67 -3.41
C LEU A 78 8.97 -7.24 -3.43
N SER A 79 10.24 -7.05 -3.75
CA SER A 79 10.73 -5.73 -4.15
C SER A 79 10.11 -5.31 -5.50
N GLU A 80 10.05 -4.00 -5.77
CA GLU A 80 9.61 -3.47 -7.08
C GLU A 80 10.39 -4.09 -8.25
N ASP A 81 11.70 -4.30 -8.09
CA ASP A 81 12.54 -4.92 -9.12
C ASP A 81 12.22 -6.41 -9.33
N GLU A 82 12.03 -7.17 -8.25
CA GLU A 82 11.60 -8.58 -8.34
C GLU A 82 10.22 -8.68 -8.99
N TYR A 83 9.29 -7.82 -8.60
CA TYR A 83 7.96 -7.79 -9.20
C TYR A 83 8.01 -7.47 -10.70
N CYS A 84 8.73 -6.43 -11.10
CA CYS A 84 8.89 -6.09 -12.52
C CYS A 84 9.60 -7.18 -13.33
N SER A 85 10.50 -7.96 -12.72
CA SER A 85 11.20 -9.06 -13.39
C SER A 85 10.27 -10.21 -13.80
N MET A 86 9.10 -10.32 -13.15
CA MET A 86 8.08 -11.33 -13.45
C MET A 86 7.10 -10.88 -14.55
N MET A 87 7.14 -9.60 -14.95
CA MET A 87 6.21 -9.00 -15.91
C MET A 87 6.80 -8.92 -17.33
N PRO A 88 5.94 -8.86 -18.37
CA PRO A 88 6.39 -8.52 -19.72
C PRO A 88 7.08 -7.14 -19.74
N GLU A 89 8.15 -6.99 -20.54
CA GLU A 89 8.99 -5.76 -20.55
C GLU A 89 8.17 -4.47 -20.74
N VAL A 90 7.17 -4.51 -21.63
CA VAL A 90 6.32 -3.34 -21.94
C VAL A 90 5.48 -2.90 -20.73
N ASP A 91 4.95 -3.85 -19.96
CA ASP A 91 4.12 -3.56 -18.79
C ASP A 91 4.99 -3.17 -17.59
N ALA A 92 6.17 -3.79 -17.45
CA ALA A 92 7.15 -3.43 -16.43
C ALA A 92 7.66 -1.99 -16.59
N GLU A 93 7.96 -1.52 -17.80
CA GLU A 93 8.38 -0.13 -18.03
C GLU A 93 7.28 0.88 -17.65
N ALA A 94 6.02 0.58 -17.99
CA ALA A 94 4.89 1.42 -17.63
C ALA A 94 4.73 1.52 -16.10
N ILE A 95 4.76 0.38 -15.40
CA ILE A 95 4.59 0.33 -13.95
C ILE A 95 5.77 0.99 -13.21
N LYS A 96 7.02 0.81 -13.68
CA LYS A 96 8.18 1.51 -13.11
C LYS A 96 8.03 3.03 -13.16
N SER A 97 7.43 3.55 -14.22
CA SER A 97 7.15 4.98 -14.32
C SER A 97 6.13 5.44 -13.27
N GLU A 98 5.15 4.60 -12.94
CA GLU A 98 4.14 4.87 -11.91
C GLU A 98 4.72 4.75 -10.49
N PHE A 99 5.60 3.76 -10.23
CA PHE A 99 6.32 3.63 -8.95
C PHE A 99 7.08 4.91 -8.57
N SER A 100 7.72 5.54 -9.55
CA SER A 100 8.46 6.80 -9.33
C SER A 100 7.57 7.98 -8.91
N GLN A 101 6.27 7.90 -9.18
CA GLN A 101 5.30 8.96 -8.89
C GLN A 101 4.55 8.73 -7.57
N LEU A 102 4.71 7.56 -6.93
CA LEU A 102 4.00 7.23 -5.70
C LEU A 102 4.41 8.15 -4.56
N THR A 103 3.39 8.67 -3.86
CA THR A 103 3.57 9.47 -2.66
C THR A 103 3.23 8.66 -1.43
N THR A 104 2.01 8.19 -1.31
CA THR A 104 1.51 7.58 -0.06
C THR A 104 0.83 6.25 -0.32
N GLU A 105 0.70 5.87 -1.58
CA GLU A 105 0.05 4.65 -1.99
C GLU A 105 0.93 3.44 -1.71
N LYS A 106 0.28 2.37 -1.28
CA LYS A 106 0.86 1.03 -1.20
C LYS A 106 0.51 0.25 -2.44
N VAL A 107 1.47 -0.53 -2.94
CA VAL A 107 1.30 -1.31 -4.16
C VAL A 107 0.80 -2.70 -3.82
N VAL A 108 -0.39 -3.03 -4.31
CA VAL A 108 -0.95 -4.39 -4.24
C VAL A 108 -1.15 -4.90 -5.65
N ALA A 109 -0.52 -6.02 -5.95
CA ALA A 109 -0.63 -6.71 -7.21
C ALA A 109 -1.46 -7.98 -7.06
N TYR A 110 -2.19 -8.30 -8.11
CA TYR A 110 -3.01 -9.49 -8.20
C TYR A 110 -2.74 -10.20 -9.53
N THR A 111 -2.61 -11.52 -9.49
CA THR A 111 -2.49 -12.35 -10.69
C THR A 111 -3.27 -13.65 -10.51
N GLU A 112 -3.95 -14.07 -11.57
CA GLU A 112 -4.60 -15.37 -11.71
C GLU A 112 -3.92 -16.10 -12.85
N ASP A 113 -3.45 -17.33 -12.66
CA ASP A 113 -2.94 -18.27 -13.68
C ASP A 113 -2.35 -17.61 -14.95
N ASP A 114 -3.20 -17.40 -15.98
CA ASP A 114 -2.88 -16.87 -17.30
C ASP A 114 -3.45 -15.46 -17.58
N GLY A 115 -4.09 -14.83 -16.58
CA GLY A 115 -4.85 -13.58 -16.68
C GLY A 115 -4.00 -12.31 -16.73
N GLY A 116 -2.70 -12.43 -16.46
CA GLY A 116 -1.76 -11.32 -16.37
C GLY A 116 -1.78 -10.60 -15.01
N PHE A 117 -0.84 -9.68 -14.84
CA PHE A 117 -0.69 -8.92 -13.60
C PHE A 117 -1.58 -7.69 -13.60
N MET A 118 -2.37 -7.55 -12.53
CA MET A 118 -3.15 -6.36 -12.23
C MET A 118 -2.52 -5.65 -11.03
N THR A 119 -1.96 -4.47 -11.25
CA THR A 119 -1.31 -3.67 -10.21
C THR A 119 -2.23 -2.54 -9.75
N TYR A 120 -2.40 -2.40 -8.44
CA TYR A 120 -3.21 -1.35 -7.83
C TYR A 120 -2.40 -0.54 -6.85
N PHE A 121 -2.53 0.78 -6.96
CA PHE A 121 -2.01 1.75 -5.99
C PHE A 121 -3.14 2.12 -5.05
N LEU A 122 -3.02 1.66 -3.80
CA LEU A 122 -4.05 1.82 -2.79
C LEU A 122 -3.59 2.84 -1.75
N ASN A 123 -4.36 3.91 -1.58
CA ASN A 123 -4.16 4.78 -0.43
C ASN A 123 -4.52 4.01 0.84
N VAL A 124 -3.72 4.21 1.89
CA VAL A 124 -3.95 3.57 3.19
C VAL A 124 -5.36 3.88 3.70
N SER A 125 -5.86 5.10 3.51
CA SER A 125 -7.21 5.52 3.87
C SER A 125 -8.35 4.89 3.04
N GLU A 126 -8.06 4.33 1.86
CA GLU A 126 -9.05 3.58 1.07
C GLU A 126 -9.24 2.16 1.62
N VAL A 127 -8.20 1.58 2.22
CA VAL A 127 -8.14 0.18 2.65
C VAL A 127 -8.37 0.03 4.15
N LEU A 128 -7.85 0.93 4.98
CA LEU A 128 -8.14 0.94 6.40
C LEU A 128 -9.57 1.40 6.65
N SER A 129 -10.28 0.71 7.54
CA SER A 129 -11.54 1.24 8.07
C SER A 129 -11.26 2.47 8.95
N ILE A 130 -12.27 3.29 9.23
CA ILE A 130 -12.12 4.43 10.15
C ILE A 130 -11.58 3.94 11.52
N SER A 131 -12.03 2.77 11.98
CA SER A 131 -11.54 2.13 13.20
C SER A 131 -10.06 1.73 13.13
N ASP A 132 -9.57 1.23 11.98
CA ASP A 132 -8.15 0.92 11.82
C ASP A 132 -7.28 2.18 11.83
N LEU A 133 -7.78 3.29 11.27
CA LEU A 133 -7.07 4.57 11.28
C LEU A 133 -7.03 5.14 12.71
N GLU A 134 -8.13 5.01 13.46
CA GLU A 134 -8.20 5.39 14.87
C GLU A 134 -7.21 4.58 15.72
N GLU A 135 -7.10 3.26 15.52
CA GLU A 135 -6.10 2.44 16.22
C GLU A 135 -4.65 2.88 15.92
N VAL A 136 -4.34 3.17 14.65
CA VAL A 136 -2.99 3.64 14.25
C VAL A 136 -2.70 5.02 14.86
N LYS A 137 -3.70 5.91 14.86
CA LYS A 137 -3.63 7.21 15.52
C LYS A 137 -3.39 7.09 17.02
N GLU A 138 -4.08 6.18 17.69
CA GLU A 138 -3.93 5.91 19.11
C GLU A 138 -2.54 5.36 19.43
N GLN A 139 -2.03 4.41 18.64
CA GLN A 139 -0.65 3.91 18.77
C GLN A 139 0.40 5.02 18.58
N PHE A 140 0.22 5.88 17.58
CA PHE A 140 1.10 7.03 17.37
C PHE A 140 1.05 7.99 18.57
N ARG A 141 -0.14 8.25 19.11
CA ARG A 141 -0.33 9.09 20.31
C ARG A 141 0.43 8.54 21.50
N GLU A 142 0.29 7.25 21.79
CA GLU A 142 1.01 6.59 22.89
C GLU A 142 2.53 6.68 22.71
N GLN A 143 3.04 6.42 21.51
CA GLN A 143 4.47 6.51 21.22
C GLN A 143 4.99 7.95 21.37
N LEU A 144 4.24 8.94 20.89
CA LEU A 144 4.60 10.35 21.00
C LEU A 144 4.61 10.81 22.45
N GLN A 145 3.61 10.43 23.25
CA GLN A 145 3.53 10.74 24.67
C GLN A 145 4.66 10.07 25.45
N ALA A 146 4.91 8.78 25.23
CA ALA A 146 6.02 8.07 25.89
C ALA A 146 7.38 8.70 25.57
N ARG A 147 7.58 9.15 24.32
CA ARG A 147 8.80 9.84 23.91
C ARG A 147 8.94 11.21 24.57
N LEU A 148 7.84 11.95 24.66
CA LEU A 148 7.80 13.23 25.36
C LEU A 148 8.12 13.07 26.86
N GLU A 149 7.52 12.09 27.53
CA GLU A 149 7.81 11.75 28.93
C GLU A 149 9.28 11.43 29.14
N LYS A 150 9.87 10.62 28.24
CA LYS A 150 11.30 10.32 28.28
C LYS A 150 12.17 11.57 28.10
N ARG A 151 11.77 12.53 27.25
CA ARG A 151 12.49 13.82 27.12
C ARG A 151 12.39 14.63 28.41
N TYR A 152 11.25 14.60 29.10
CA TYR A 152 11.08 15.32 30.37
C TYR A 152 11.97 14.83 31.51
N GLU A 153 12.56 13.63 31.41
CA GLU A 153 13.58 13.18 32.37
C GLU A 153 14.84 14.06 32.35
N THR A 154 15.12 14.74 31.22
CA THR A 154 16.37 15.50 31.02
C THR A 154 16.17 16.94 30.53
N MET A 155 14.99 17.30 30.04
CA MET A 155 14.70 18.60 29.43
C MET A 155 13.35 19.14 29.90
N THR A 156 13.22 20.46 29.92
CA THR A 156 11.94 21.16 30.11
C THR A 156 11.21 21.35 28.79
N PHE A 157 9.91 21.68 28.84
CA PHE A 157 9.13 21.99 27.63
C PHE A 157 9.76 23.13 26.82
N ASP A 158 10.27 24.18 27.48
CA ASP A 158 10.87 25.32 26.78
C ASP A 158 12.18 24.96 26.09
N GLU A 159 12.95 24.01 26.63
CA GLU A 159 14.14 23.47 25.97
C GLU A 159 13.76 22.60 24.77
N ILE A 160 12.80 21.69 24.93
CA ILE A 160 12.31 20.81 23.85
C ILE A 160 11.75 21.63 22.68
N SER A 161 10.90 22.61 22.99
CA SER A 161 10.19 23.41 22.00
C SER A 161 10.94 24.68 21.59
N CYS A 162 12.10 24.98 22.17
CA CYS A 162 12.80 26.26 22.03
C CYS A 162 11.84 27.46 22.22
N HIS A 163 11.30 27.61 23.43
CA HIS A 163 10.33 28.66 23.82
C HIS A 163 8.96 28.55 23.12
N GLY A 164 8.44 27.34 22.96
CA GLY A 164 7.09 27.08 22.48
C GLY A 164 6.93 27.05 20.96
N SER A 165 8.00 26.75 20.21
CA SER A 165 7.91 26.49 18.78
C SER A 165 7.46 25.05 18.50
N LYS A 166 6.32 24.89 17.81
CA LYS A 166 5.81 23.58 17.38
C LYS A 166 6.81 22.85 16.47
N MET A 167 7.42 23.56 15.52
CA MET A 167 8.41 22.96 14.62
C MET A 167 9.62 22.39 15.37
N ARG A 168 10.06 23.07 16.45
CA ARG A 168 11.18 22.56 17.27
C ARG A 168 10.76 21.36 18.12
N PHE A 169 9.53 21.38 18.63
CA PHE A 169 8.95 20.26 19.33
C PHE A 169 8.86 19.01 18.43
N ASP A 170 8.33 19.15 17.21
CA ASP A 170 8.24 18.05 16.23
C ASP A 170 9.62 17.45 15.92
N MET A 171 10.62 18.32 15.74
CA MET A 171 12.01 17.90 15.52
C MET A 171 12.57 17.16 16.73
N GLU A 172 12.51 17.70 17.95
CA GLU A 172 13.14 17.12 19.15
C GLU A 172 12.52 15.76 19.55
N LEU A 173 11.24 15.56 19.23
CA LEU A 173 10.56 14.27 19.38
C LEU A 173 10.77 13.31 18.21
N ALA A 174 11.51 13.74 17.18
CA ALA A 174 11.78 12.99 15.97
C ALA A 174 10.50 12.45 15.33
N ILE A 175 9.49 13.31 15.14
CA ILE A 175 8.22 12.90 14.54
C ILE A 175 8.45 12.41 13.10
N ASP A 176 9.09 13.21 12.26
CA ASP A 176 9.54 12.81 10.91
C ASP A 176 11.06 12.61 10.83
N GLY A 177 11.70 12.48 11.99
CA GLY A 177 13.14 12.28 12.17
C GLY A 177 13.83 13.49 12.79
N TYR A 178 15.04 13.27 13.33
CA TYR A 178 15.85 14.33 13.93
C TYR A 178 16.83 14.91 12.90
N PRO A 179 16.77 16.22 12.59
CA PRO A 179 17.58 16.80 11.52
C PRO A 179 18.99 17.22 11.95
N PHE A 180 19.36 16.99 13.21
CA PHE A 180 20.66 17.38 13.77
C PHE A 180 21.47 16.16 14.22
N GLU A 181 22.71 16.40 14.63
CA GLU A 181 23.53 15.36 15.25
C GLU A 181 22.94 14.98 16.61
N ILE A 182 22.80 13.66 16.85
CA ILE A 182 22.26 13.14 18.10
C ILE A 182 23.18 13.55 19.25
N PRO A 183 22.65 14.17 20.33
CA PRO A 183 23.47 14.57 21.46
C PRO A 183 24.23 13.39 22.08
N GLU A 184 25.48 13.62 22.46
CA GLU A 184 26.33 12.59 23.08
C GLU A 184 25.64 11.93 24.28
N GLY A 185 25.75 10.60 24.37
CA GLY A 185 25.18 9.81 25.46
C GLY A 185 23.69 9.49 25.33
N ARG A 186 23.02 9.90 24.25
CA ARG A 186 21.62 9.52 24.00
C ARG A 186 21.49 8.30 23.07
N ASP A 187 20.43 7.52 23.26
CA ASP A 187 20.15 6.32 22.47
C ASP A 187 19.70 6.73 21.05
N PRO A 188 20.39 6.29 19.98
CA PRO A 188 20.00 6.59 18.61
C PRO A 188 18.57 6.17 18.25
N LYS A 189 18.06 5.11 18.88
CA LYS A 189 16.70 4.61 18.63
C LYS A 189 15.62 5.61 19.03
N ASP A 190 15.90 6.50 19.98
CA ASP A 190 14.97 7.55 20.39
C ASP A 190 14.83 8.68 19.36
N TYR A 191 15.63 8.65 18.30
CA TYR A 191 15.63 9.62 17.21
C TYR A 191 15.22 8.99 15.87
N GLU A 192 14.86 7.71 15.88
CA GLU A 192 14.21 7.10 14.75
C GLU A 192 12.82 7.74 14.55
N PRO A 193 12.46 8.04 13.29
CA PRO A 193 11.20 8.70 12.96
C PRO A 193 10.00 7.88 13.43
N LEU A 194 9.05 8.54 14.10
CA LEU A 194 7.75 7.92 14.44
C LEU A 194 6.84 7.79 13.21
N LEU A 195 6.93 8.76 12.30
CA LEU A 195 6.22 8.81 11.04
C LEU A 195 7.23 8.92 9.90
N SER A 196 6.92 8.31 8.77
CA SER A 196 7.60 8.68 7.53
C SER A 196 7.30 10.15 7.19
N ARG A 197 8.21 10.78 6.43
CA ARG A 197 8.02 12.16 5.96
C ARG A 197 6.70 12.37 5.23
N GLN A 198 6.19 11.34 4.54
CA GLN A 198 4.97 11.41 3.77
C GLN A 198 3.73 11.35 4.67
N GLU A 199 3.77 10.51 5.71
CA GLU A 199 2.73 10.46 6.74
C GLU A 199 2.66 11.78 7.52
N TYR A 200 3.81 12.37 7.88
CA TYR A 200 3.86 13.69 8.51
C TYR A 200 3.26 14.78 7.61
N LEU A 201 3.68 14.84 6.33
CA LEU A 201 3.17 15.84 5.39
C LEU A 201 1.71 15.63 4.97
N SER A 202 1.12 14.45 5.23
CA SER A 202 -0.27 14.16 4.87
C SER A 202 -1.29 14.94 5.71
N GLY A 203 -0.88 15.46 6.87
CA GLY A 203 -1.77 16.08 7.86
C GLY A 203 -2.68 15.08 8.61
N THR A 204 -2.51 13.77 8.36
CA THR A 204 -3.35 12.73 8.98
C THR A 204 -3.24 12.74 10.51
N PHE A 205 -2.06 13.03 11.06
CA PHE A 205 -1.77 12.97 12.49
C PHE A 205 -1.68 14.35 13.16
N ASP A 206 -1.94 15.43 12.42
CA ASP A 206 -1.77 16.80 12.91
C ASP A 206 -2.62 17.09 14.13
N ASP A 207 -3.83 16.52 14.18
CA ASP A 207 -4.75 16.63 15.32
C ASP A 207 -4.12 16.11 16.61
N ILE A 208 -3.45 14.96 16.55
CA ILE A 208 -2.77 14.35 17.70
C ILE A 208 -1.53 15.15 18.08
N ILE A 209 -0.72 15.57 17.10
CA ILE A 209 0.49 16.36 17.36
C ILE A 209 0.12 17.69 18.03
N ASP A 210 -0.92 18.36 17.52
CA ASP A 210 -1.43 19.62 18.08
C ASP A 210 -1.96 19.45 19.49
N GLU A 211 -2.71 18.36 19.74
CA GLU A 211 -3.26 18.06 21.06
C GLU A 211 -2.14 17.83 22.09
N VAL A 212 -1.18 16.94 21.79
CA VAL A 212 -0.05 16.65 22.68
C VAL A 212 0.81 17.90 22.92
N PHE A 213 1.06 18.71 21.89
CA PHE A 213 1.79 19.96 22.03
C PHE A 213 1.05 20.97 22.93
N ALA A 214 -0.27 21.12 22.74
CA ALA A 214 -1.08 22.04 23.52
C ALA A 214 -1.16 21.62 25.00
N GLU A 215 -1.30 20.32 25.26
CA GLU A 215 -1.26 19.74 26.61
C GLU A 215 0.09 19.99 27.27
N ALA A 216 1.19 19.69 26.58
CA ALA A 216 2.55 19.93 27.06
C ALA A 216 2.79 21.41 27.41
N ARG A 217 2.36 22.32 26.53
CA ARG A 217 2.48 23.78 26.74
C ARG A 217 1.62 24.28 27.91
N LYS A 218 0.46 23.65 28.14
CA LYS A 218 -0.41 24.01 29.26
C LYS A 218 0.18 23.49 30.58
N ALA A 219 0.71 22.27 30.59
CA ALA A 219 1.37 21.68 31.74
C ALA A 219 2.61 22.50 32.15
N SER A 220 3.42 22.96 31.19
CA SER A 220 4.60 23.77 31.48
C SER A 220 4.29 25.14 32.10
N LYS A 221 3.12 25.72 31.79
CA LYS A 221 2.66 26.99 32.42
C LYS A 221 2.06 26.81 33.81
N ALA A 222 1.71 25.60 34.18
CA ALA A 222 1.12 25.28 35.48
C ALA A 222 2.16 24.83 36.51
N ALA A 223 3.36 24.44 36.06
CA ALA A 223 4.53 24.10 36.86
C ALA A 223 5.35 25.35 37.22
#